data_AF-A0A2C9VJT8-F1
#
_entry.id   AF-A0A2C9VJT8-F1
#
_cell.length_a   1.000
_cell.length_b   1.000
_cell.length_c   1.000
_cell.angle_alpha   90.00
_cell.angle_beta   90.00
_cell.angle_gamma   90.00
#
_symmetry.space_group_name_H-M   'P 1'
#
loop_
_entity.id
_entity.type
_entity.pdbx_description
1 polymer ?
#
loop_
_entity_poly.entity_id
_entity_poly.type
_entity_poly.pdbx_seq_one_letter_code
_entity_poly.pdbx_strand_id
1 'polypeptide(L)'
;MGNCLNHSKKSNAEIAPFDFIKSTTAIKLYGSPTAACTAYIRFALLYKTLSLDFVPTTDTPDSQLVLQIGSKTVSGSRETLLRFIDAKLPQPPLMLPEIEGFGETTPWIMRAVVLQHRSMRWHLERLVNWGEDLTTRGGRKTVDPAMGSPRMEIRKFSKSYSQLLEIMLEHAQMEERVVFPILEMADRGICRAANEEHARDLPIMNGIKEDIKSIGVLDTGSPDYREALCNLSTRLKSLLEHCKEHFEEEEKDLLPLMEAVELSKEQQLKVLEQCFDLMHGTDSHLFNFLIEGLLPWEAMHYLDLILTCKDEEKAASMLCSIIE
;
A
#
# COMPACT_ATOMS: atom_id res chain seq x y z
N MET A 1 17.73 39.19 -26.68
CA MET A 1 18.33 38.74 -25.41
C MET A 1 17.33 37.78 -24.78
N GLY A 2 17.66 36.49 -24.77
CA GLY A 2 16.74 35.40 -24.45
C GLY A 2 16.58 35.20 -22.95
N ASN A 3 15.33 35.05 -22.51
CA ASN A 3 14.96 34.64 -21.16
C ASN A 3 15.26 33.14 -21.00
N CYS A 4 16.20 32.81 -20.12
CA CYS A 4 16.41 31.45 -19.64
C CYS A 4 15.56 31.24 -18.37
N LEU A 5 14.35 30.72 -18.56
CA LEU A 5 13.58 30.10 -17.48
C LEU A 5 14.23 28.74 -17.18
N ASN A 6 14.99 28.68 -16.10
CA ASN A 6 15.56 27.43 -15.61
C ASN A 6 14.43 26.46 -15.26
N HIS A 7 14.43 25.29 -15.90
CA HIS A 7 13.61 24.16 -15.53
C HIS A 7 13.85 23.82 -14.04
N SER A 8 12.82 24.00 -13.21
CA SER A 8 12.79 23.46 -11.86
C SER A 8 12.85 21.93 -11.96
N LYS A 9 13.95 21.32 -11.53
CA LYS A 9 13.99 19.88 -11.29
C LYS A 9 13.08 19.61 -10.10
N LYS A 10 11.91 19.00 -10.36
CA LYS A 10 11.05 18.44 -9.31
C LYS A 10 11.88 17.51 -8.42
N SER A 11 11.68 17.61 -7.11
CA SER A 11 12.24 16.66 -6.16
C SER A 11 11.68 15.27 -6.44
N ASN A 12 12.51 14.22 -6.39
CA ASN A 12 12.03 12.84 -6.41
C ASN A 12 11.26 12.46 -5.13
N ALA A 13 11.10 13.39 -4.18
CA ALA A 13 10.33 13.24 -2.95
C ALA A 13 8.80 13.25 -3.14
N GLU A 14 8.32 13.64 -4.33
CA GLU A 14 6.93 13.41 -4.76
C GLU A 14 6.90 12.24 -5.74
N ILE A 15 6.47 11.07 -5.26
CA ILE A 15 5.83 10.07 -6.10
C ILE A 15 4.67 9.53 -5.26
N ALA A 16 3.51 10.19 -5.34
CA ALA A 16 2.26 9.44 -5.21
C ALA A 16 2.27 8.39 -6.33
N PRO A 17 1.78 7.15 -6.12
CA PRO A 17 1.54 6.28 -7.25
C PRO A 17 0.53 7.00 -8.15
N PHE A 18 0.98 7.27 -9.38
CA PHE A 18 0.17 7.67 -10.52
C PHE A 18 -0.30 9.14 -10.64
N ASP A 19 0.62 9.98 -11.14
CA ASP A 19 0.36 11.27 -11.82
C ASP A 19 -0.32 11.09 -13.22
N PHE A 20 -1.42 10.32 -13.29
CA PHE A 20 -2.16 10.08 -14.54
C PHE A 20 -3.67 10.31 -14.42
N ILE A 21 -4.10 11.24 -13.57
CA ILE A 21 -5.49 11.69 -13.64
C ILE A 21 -5.62 12.70 -14.80
N LYS A 22 -5.99 12.18 -15.97
CA LYS A 22 -6.01 12.95 -17.23
C LYS A 22 -7.40 13.14 -17.83
N SER A 23 -8.41 12.43 -17.33
CA SER A 23 -9.74 12.44 -17.96
C SER A 23 -10.62 13.56 -17.42
N THR A 24 -11.02 14.48 -18.29
CA THR A 24 -12.12 15.44 -18.05
C THR A 24 -13.49 14.88 -18.43
N THR A 25 -13.56 13.58 -18.77
CA THR A 25 -14.80 12.92 -19.14
C THR A 25 -15.73 12.91 -17.93
N ALA A 26 -16.94 13.45 -18.09
CA ALA A 26 -17.95 13.38 -17.04
C ALA A 26 -18.28 11.91 -16.74
N ILE A 27 -18.04 11.51 -15.50
CA ILE A 27 -18.38 10.18 -14.99
C ILE A 27 -19.49 10.36 -13.96
N LYS A 28 -20.58 9.60 -14.11
CA LYS A 28 -21.65 9.53 -13.12
C LYS A 28 -21.76 8.14 -12.57
N LEU A 29 -21.80 8.01 -11.25
CA LEU A 29 -22.03 6.75 -10.56
C LEU A 29 -23.30 6.87 -9.74
N TYR A 30 -24.21 5.93 -9.93
CA TYR A 30 -25.46 5.81 -9.18
C TYR A 30 -25.37 4.56 -8.30
N GLY A 31 -25.57 4.73 -7.00
CA GLY A 31 -25.53 3.63 -6.04
C GLY A 31 -25.77 4.08 -4.60
N SER A 32 -25.96 3.11 -3.72
CA SER A 32 -26.10 3.35 -2.28
C SER A 32 -24.76 3.83 -1.69
N PRO A 33 -24.74 4.94 -0.92
CA PRO A 33 -23.50 5.48 -0.34
C PRO A 33 -22.88 4.57 0.73
N THR A 34 -23.67 3.66 1.32
CA THR A 34 -23.23 2.76 2.39
C THR A 34 -22.87 1.37 1.88
N ALA A 35 -23.14 1.06 0.61
CA ALA A 35 -22.85 -0.26 0.05
C ALA A 35 -21.36 -0.42 -0.28
N ALA A 36 -20.78 -1.55 0.14
CA ALA A 36 -19.37 -1.85 -0.09
C ALA A 36 -19.01 -1.88 -1.58
N CYS A 37 -19.92 -2.40 -2.43
CA CYS A 37 -19.73 -2.40 -3.88
C CYS A 37 -19.67 -0.99 -4.48
N THR A 38 -20.46 -0.03 -3.96
CA THR A 38 -20.39 1.37 -4.40
C THR A 38 -19.06 1.98 -4.04
N ALA A 39 -18.62 1.80 -2.78
CA ALA A 39 -17.34 2.31 -2.30
C ALA A 39 -16.17 1.72 -3.12
N TYR A 40 -16.20 0.41 -3.40
CA TYR A 40 -15.22 -0.25 -4.25
C TYR A 40 -15.12 0.39 -5.65
N ILE A 41 -16.25 0.66 -6.31
CA ILE A 41 -16.24 1.31 -7.64
C ILE A 41 -15.80 2.76 -7.57
N ARG A 42 -16.19 3.50 -6.52
CA ARG A 42 -15.69 4.86 -6.28
C ARG A 42 -14.18 4.88 -6.13
N PHE A 43 -13.63 3.95 -5.34
CA PHE A 43 -12.19 3.77 -5.17
C PHE A 43 -11.50 3.48 -6.50
N ALA A 44 -12.01 2.53 -7.29
CA ALA A 44 -11.48 2.22 -8.61
C ALA A 44 -11.42 3.44 -9.54
N LEU A 45 -12.40 4.34 -9.45
CA LEU A 45 -12.46 5.57 -10.24
C LEU A 45 -11.49 6.65 -9.77
N LEU A 46 -11.01 6.63 -8.52
CA LEU A 46 -9.98 7.56 -8.03
C LEU A 46 -8.68 7.44 -8.85
N TYR A 47 -8.34 6.23 -9.29
CA TYR A 47 -7.19 6.01 -10.18
C TYR A 47 -7.40 6.52 -11.61
N LYS A 48 -8.65 6.84 -12.00
CA LYS A 48 -9.01 7.16 -13.39
C LYS A 48 -9.37 8.62 -13.59
N THR A 49 -10.01 9.25 -12.60
CA THR A 49 -10.58 10.59 -12.73
C THR A 49 -10.68 11.32 -11.39
N LEU A 50 -10.65 12.65 -11.46
CA LEU A 50 -11.00 13.56 -10.36
C LEU A 50 -12.42 14.14 -10.52
N SER A 51 -13.13 13.81 -11.61
CA SER A 51 -14.44 14.38 -11.96
C SER A 51 -15.55 13.33 -11.90
N LEU A 52 -15.71 12.73 -10.74
CA LEU A 52 -16.82 11.80 -10.43
C LEU A 52 -18.01 12.57 -9.86
N ASP A 53 -19.14 12.53 -10.56
CA ASP A 53 -20.46 12.98 -10.08
C ASP A 53 -21.19 11.77 -9.49
N PHE A 54 -21.08 11.60 -8.17
CA PHE A 54 -21.76 10.53 -7.45
C PHE A 54 -23.20 10.94 -7.10
N VAL A 55 -24.17 10.13 -7.53
CA VAL A 55 -25.60 10.34 -7.33
C VAL A 55 -26.12 9.24 -6.38
N PRO A 56 -26.34 9.55 -5.09
CA PRO A 56 -26.85 8.57 -4.13
C PRO A 56 -28.24 8.07 -4.51
N THR A 57 -28.45 6.76 -4.44
CA THR A 57 -29.77 6.13 -4.63
C THR A 57 -30.18 5.38 -3.37
N THR A 58 -31.38 5.66 -2.84
CA THR A 58 -31.90 5.06 -1.60
C THR A 58 -32.76 3.82 -1.82
N ASP A 59 -33.28 3.62 -3.04
CA ASP A 59 -34.34 2.64 -3.32
C ASP A 59 -33.91 1.53 -4.31
N THR A 60 -32.63 1.50 -4.68
CA THR A 60 -32.06 0.48 -5.58
C THR A 60 -31.48 -0.67 -4.77
N PRO A 61 -31.70 -1.93 -5.17
CA PRO A 61 -30.97 -3.06 -4.57
C PRO A 61 -29.46 -2.80 -4.60
N ASP A 62 -28.73 -3.16 -3.53
CA ASP A 62 -27.27 -2.92 -3.41
C ASP A 62 -26.45 -3.50 -4.58
N SER A 63 -27.03 -4.43 -5.33
CA SER A 63 -26.46 -5.08 -6.50
C SER A 63 -26.64 -4.32 -7.83
N GLN A 64 -27.43 -3.24 -7.88
CA GLN A 64 -27.75 -2.54 -9.13
C GLN A 64 -27.05 -1.17 -9.24
N LEU A 65 -25.72 -1.23 -9.28
CA LEU A 65 -24.87 -0.10 -9.60
C LEU A 65 -25.02 0.29 -11.07
N VAL A 66 -25.13 1.59 -11.33
CA VAL A 66 -25.16 2.14 -12.69
C VAL A 66 -24.01 3.12 -12.85
N LEU A 67 -23.16 2.88 -13.86
CA LEU A 67 -22.02 3.73 -14.19
C LEU A 67 -22.21 4.31 -15.59
N GLN A 68 -22.07 5.63 -15.69
CA GLN A 68 -22.11 6.36 -16.94
C GLN A 68 -20.76 7.05 -17.17
N ILE A 69 -20.15 6.80 -18.34
CA ILE A 69 -18.93 7.46 -18.80
C ILE A 69 -19.25 8.10 -20.16
N GLY A 70 -19.36 9.42 -20.19
CA GLY A 70 -19.82 10.15 -21.37
C GLY A 70 -21.27 9.77 -21.74
N SER A 71 -21.49 9.29 -22.97
CA SER A 71 -22.81 8.86 -23.46
C SER A 71 -23.14 7.39 -23.22
N LYS A 72 -22.21 6.61 -22.65
CA LYS A 72 -22.38 5.18 -22.44
C LYS A 72 -22.69 4.87 -20.99
N THR A 73 -23.65 4.00 -20.78
CA THR A 73 -24.10 3.55 -19.46
C THR A 73 -23.98 2.04 -19.39
N VAL A 74 -23.57 1.54 -18.22
CA VAL A 74 -23.52 0.12 -17.89
C VAL A 74 -24.12 -0.09 -16.51
N SER A 75 -24.70 -1.25 -16.29
CA SER A 75 -25.12 -1.72 -14.97
C SER A 75 -24.81 -3.20 -14.83
N GLY A 76 -24.65 -3.68 -13.59
CA GLY A 76 -24.41 -5.09 -13.31
C GLY A 76 -23.42 -5.30 -12.18
N SER A 77 -22.74 -6.45 -12.20
CA SER A 77 -21.77 -6.83 -11.18
C SER A 77 -20.55 -5.90 -11.14
N ARG A 78 -19.85 -5.91 -9.99
CA ARG A 78 -18.56 -5.26 -9.79
C ARG A 78 -17.58 -5.51 -10.95
N GLU A 79 -17.46 -6.78 -11.31
CA GLU A 79 -16.62 -7.26 -12.41
C GLU A 79 -17.02 -6.66 -13.77
N THR A 80 -18.33 -6.57 -14.04
CA THR A 80 -18.85 -5.94 -15.28
C THR A 80 -18.49 -4.46 -15.34
N LEU A 81 -18.58 -3.77 -14.19
CA LEU A 81 -18.26 -2.35 -14.07
C LEU A 81 -16.76 -2.11 -14.22
N LEU A 82 -15.90 -2.90 -13.59
CA LEU A 82 -14.43 -2.79 -13.73
C LEU A 82 -13.99 -2.97 -15.18
N ARG A 83 -14.46 -4.01 -15.88
CA ARG A 83 -14.16 -4.21 -17.30
C ARG A 83 -14.62 -3.05 -18.15
N PHE A 84 -15.79 -2.46 -17.83
CA PHE A 84 -16.27 -1.28 -18.53
C PHE A 84 -15.40 -0.05 -18.26
N ILE A 85 -14.94 0.15 -17.02
CA ILE A 85 -14.01 1.23 -16.64
C ILE A 85 -12.71 1.08 -17.43
N ASP A 86 -12.07 -0.09 -17.40
CA ASP A 86 -10.81 -0.33 -18.13
C ASP A 86 -10.98 -0.21 -19.64
N ALA A 87 -12.10 -0.66 -20.21
CA ALA A 87 -12.39 -0.48 -21.63
C ALA A 87 -12.62 0.99 -22.05
N LYS A 88 -13.04 1.87 -21.13
CA LYS A 88 -13.29 3.29 -21.41
C LYS A 88 -12.11 4.18 -21.04
N LEU A 89 -11.39 3.81 -19.99
CA LEU A 89 -10.32 4.55 -19.35
C LEU A 89 -9.15 3.56 -19.14
N PRO A 90 -8.39 3.23 -20.19
CA PRO A 90 -7.49 2.07 -20.18
C PRO A 90 -6.24 2.21 -19.31
N GLN A 91 -5.96 3.40 -18.78
CA GLN A 91 -4.75 3.66 -17.99
C GLN A 91 -5.11 4.47 -16.74
N PRO A 92 -4.53 4.13 -15.57
CA PRO A 92 -3.83 2.87 -15.26
C PRO A 92 -4.76 1.64 -15.33
N PRO A 93 -4.29 0.42 -15.63
CA PRO A 93 -5.12 -0.77 -15.58
C PRO A 93 -5.60 -1.06 -14.14
N LEU A 94 -6.87 -1.41 -13.97
CA LEU A 94 -7.43 -1.86 -12.69
C LEU A 94 -7.48 -3.39 -12.60
N MET A 95 -7.51 -4.04 -13.76
CA MET A 95 -7.49 -5.48 -13.91
C MET A 95 -6.23 -5.88 -14.65
N LEU A 96 -5.53 -6.91 -14.17
CA LEU A 96 -4.35 -7.44 -14.83
C LEU A 96 -4.66 -8.80 -15.49
N PRO A 97 -4.03 -9.14 -16.63
CA PRO A 97 -4.16 -10.47 -17.23
C PRO A 97 -3.61 -11.55 -16.29
N GLU A 98 -4.21 -12.74 -16.32
CA GLU A 98 -3.90 -13.93 -15.49
C GLU A 98 -2.42 -14.38 -15.47
N ILE A 99 -1.56 -13.84 -16.34
CA ILE A 99 -0.17 -14.28 -16.57
C ILE A 99 0.84 -13.63 -15.61
N GLU A 100 0.51 -12.47 -15.02
CA GLU A 100 1.38 -11.75 -14.07
C GLU A 100 0.77 -11.67 -12.64
N GLY A 101 -0.33 -12.39 -12.42
CA GLY A 101 -1.12 -12.36 -11.17
C GLY A 101 -1.14 -13.68 -10.41
N PHE A 102 -1.81 -13.65 -9.26
CA PHE A 102 -2.10 -14.85 -8.46
C PHE A 102 -3.03 -15.80 -9.25
N GLY A 103 -2.62 -17.06 -9.43
CA GLY A 103 -3.45 -18.06 -10.09
C GLY A 103 -4.75 -18.32 -9.32
N GLU A 104 -5.81 -18.80 -9.99
CA GLU A 104 -7.11 -19.07 -9.34
C GLU A 104 -7.01 -19.94 -8.09
N THR A 105 -6.01 -20.84 -8.05
CA THR A 105 -5.76 -21.77 -6.95
C THR A 105 -4.89 -21.19 -5.84
N THR A 106 -4.24 -20.03 -6.04
CA THR A 106 -3.33 -19.45 -5.05
C THR A 106 -4.11 -19.09 -3.77
N PRO A 107 -3.73 -19.65 -2.60
CA PRO A 107 -4.35 -19.37 -1.32
C PRO A 107 -4.48 -17.88 -1.03
N TRP A 108 -5.64 -17.45 -0.53
CA TRP A 108 -5.90 -16.02 -0.29
C TRP A 108 -4.90 -15.37 0.65
N ILE A 109 -4.40 -16.12 1.65
CA ILE A 109 -3.38 -15.62 2.57
C ILE A 109 -2.06 -15.29 1.87
N MET A 110 -1.62 -16.12 0.91
CA MET A 110 -0.41 -15.82 0.14
C MET A 110 -0.57 -14.53 -0.65
N ARG A 111 -1.77 -14.30 -1.22
CA ARG A 111 -2.07 -13.06 -1.94
C ARG A 111 -1.97 -11.84 -1.03
N ALA A 112 -2.53 -11.95 0.18
CA ALA A 112 -2.48 -10.86 1.16
C ALA A 112 -1.03 -10.52 1.56
N VAL A 113 -0.23 -11.53 1.91
CA VAL A 113 1.18 -11.36 2.32
C VAL A 113 2.01 -10.71 1.21
N VAL A 114 1.94 -11.24 -0.02
CA VAL A 114 2.67 -10.69 -1.17
C VAL A 114 2.28 -9.23 -1.45
N LEU A 115 0.99 -8.88 -1.36
CA LEU A 115 0.55 -7.50 -1.54
C LEU A 115 1.09 -6.59 -0.42
N GLN A 116 1.10 -7.08 0.83
CA GLN A 116 1.70 -6.34 1.95
C GLN A 116 3.21 -6.14 1.74
N HIS A 117 3.95 -7.15 1.28
CA HIS A 117 5.37 -7.04 0.90
C HIS A 117 5.61 -5.95 -0.14
N ARG A 118 4.82 -5.95 -1.22
CA ARG A 118 4.92 -4.95 -2.29
C ARG A 118 4.72 -3.53 -1.75
N SER A 119 3.71 -3.34 -0.91
CA SER A 119 3.44 -2.05 -0.29
C SER A 119 4.59 -1.60 0.63
N MET A 120 5.04 -2.48 1.53
CA MET A 120 6.13 -2.17 2.46
C MET A 120 7.43 -1.85 1.72
N ARG A 121 7.77 -2.65 0.70
CA ARG A 121 8.94 -2.41 -0.16
C ARG A 121 8.86 -1.06 -0.84
N TRP A 122 7.72 -0.71 -1.43
CA TRP A 122 7.53 0.59 -2.08
C TRP A 122 7.76 1.76 -1.12
N HIS A 123 7.19 1.70 0.09
CA HIS A 123 7.39 2.73 1.11
C HIS A 123 8.83 2.84 1.59
N LEU A 124 9.51 1.69 1.72
CA LEU A 124 10.91 1.66 2.13
C LEU A 124 11.83 2.23 1.05
N GLU A 125 11.61 1.88 -0.23
CA GLU A 125 12.28 2.48 -1.37
C GLU A 125 12.05 4.00 -1.42
N ARG A 126 10.81 4.46 -1.19
CA ARG A 126 10.48 5.88 -1.09
C ARG A 126 11.27 6.58 0.02
N LEU A 127 11.36 5.99 1.21
CA LEU A 127 12.10 6.56 2.34
C LEU A 127 13.62 6.56 2.10
N VAL A 128 14.17 5.54 1.44
CA VAL A 128 15.58 5.52 1.01
C VAL A 128 15.85 6.69 0.07
N ASN A 129 15.06 6.83 -0.98
CA ASN A 129 15.20 7.91 -1.96
C ASN A 129 15.09 9.30 -1.30
N TRP A 130 14.15 9.45 -0.36
CA TRP A 130 14.00 10.70 0.39
C TRP A 130 15.20 10.97 1.32
N GLY A 131 15.71 9.95 2.00
CA GLY A 131 16.91 10.05 2.84
C GLY A 131 18.17 10.43 2.04
N GLU A 132 18.34 9.88 0.84
CA GLU A 132 19.42 10.24 -0.09
C GLU A 132 19.32 11.68 -0.58
N ASP A 133 18.11 12.14 -0.92
CA ASP A 133 17.88 13.52 -1.32
C ASP A 133 18.18 14.50 -0.18
N LEU A 134 17.70 14.21 1.04
CA LEU A 134 18.03 14.99 2.24
C LEU A 134 19.54 15.08 2.47
N THR A 135 20.24 13.95 2.33
CA THR A 135 21.70 13.86 2.46
C THR A 135 22.40 14.72 1.42
N THR A 136 21.97 14.62 0.16
CA THR A 136 22.54 15.38 -0.97
C THR A 136 22.37 16.88 -0.80
N ARG A 137 21.24 17.33 -0.25
CA ARG A 137 20.96 18.76 0.01
C ARG A 137 21.55 19.27 1.32
N GLY A 138 21.89 18.38 2.25
CA GLY A 138 22.34 18.72 3.59
C GLY A 138 21.40 19.65 4.35
N GLY A 139 20.08 19.57 4.09
CA GLY A 139 19.04 20.39 4.72
C GLY A 139 19.04 21.89 4.34
N ARG A 140 19.86 22.34 3.37
CA ARG A 140 20.06 23.77 3.08
C ARG A 140 19.09 24.36 2.04
N LYS A 141 18.34 23.53 1.32
CA LYS A 141 17.45 23.96 0.24
C LYS A 141 16.08 23.30 0.39
N THR A 142 15.04 24.11 0.51
CA THR A 142 13.64 23.71 0.29
C THR A 142 13.46 23.48 -1.21
N VAL A 143 13.17 22.24 -1.62
CA VAL A 143 12.94 21.91 -3.04
C VAL A 143 11.47 21.99 -3.40
N ASP A 144 10.61 21.64 -2.45
CA ASP A 144 9.17 21.58 -2.61
C ASP A 144 8.48 22.43 -1.53
N PRO A 145 7.71 23.47 -1.91
CA PRO A 145 6.89 24.25 -0.99
C PRO A 145 5.95 23.40 -0.12
N ALA A 146 5.45 22.27 -0.64
CA ALA A 146 4.58 21.38 0.12
C ALA A 146 5.32 20.71 1.29
N MET A 147 6.62 20.46 1.19
CA MET A 147 7.44 19.91 2.28
C MET A 147 7.72 20.93 3.40
N GLY A 148 7.61 22.22 3.11
CA GLY A 148 7.80 23.29 4.08
C GLY A 148 9.27 23.51 4.46
N SER A 149 9.52 23.93 5.70
CA SER A 149 10.89 24.12 6.20
C SER A 149 11.63 22.77 6.38
N PRO A 150 12.97 22.75 6.44
CA PRO A 150 13.73 21.50 6.69
C PRO A 150 13.27 20.74 7.95
N ARG A 151 12.88 21.45 9.02
CA ARG A 151 12.31 20.83 10.22
C ARG A 151 10.94 20.19 9.97
N MET A 152 10.12 20.80 9.13
CA MET A 152 8.83 20.22 8.73
C MET A 152 9.04 18.99 7.86
N GLU A 153 10.01 19.03 6.95
CA GLU A 153 10.38 17.90 6.10
C GLU A 153 10.81 16.68 6.93
N ILE A 154 11.70 16.86 7.92
CA ILE A 154 12.10 15.78 8.84
C ILE A 154 10.92 15.24 9.66
N ARG A 155 9.97 16.09 10.07
CA ARG A 155 8.75 15.63 10.76
C ARG A 155 7.88 14.76 9.86
N LYS A 156 7.72 15.12 8.59
CA LYS A 156 6.98 14.30 7.62
C LYS A 156 7.70 12.98 7.35
N PHE A 157 9.02 13.01 7.20
CA PHE A 157 9.86 11.82 7.08
C PHE A 157 9.66 10.87 8.27
N SER A 158 9.73 11.43 9.48
CA SER A 158 9.50 10.68 10.72
C SER A 158 8.10 10.07 10.82
N LYS A 159 7.07 10.82 10.41
CA LYS A 159 5.69 10.31 10.36
C LYS A 159 5.60 9.13 9.40
N SER A 160 6.10 9.28 8.18
CA SER A 160 6.08 8.22 7.15
C SER A 160 6.83 6.97 7.61
N TYR A 161 8.01 7.12 8.21
CA TYR A 161 8.75 5.99 8.76
C TYR A 161 8.01 5.32 9.93
N SER A 162 7.33 6.10 10.78
CA SER A 162 6.56 5.54 11.90
C SER A 162 5.37 4.70 11.42
N GLN A 163 4.68 5.16 10.36
CA GLN A 163 3.60 4.41 9.72
C GLN A 163 4.10 3.11 9.08
N LEU A 164 5.22 3.17 8.34
CA LEU A 164 5.84 1.98 7.76
C LEU A 164 6.26 0.97 8.84
N LEU A 165 6.92 1.45 9.90
CA LEU A 165 7.35 0.62 11.02
C LEU A 165 6.16 -0.11 11.67
N GLU A 166 5.03 0.58 11.84
CA GLU A 166 3.84 -0.04 12.42
C GLU A 166 3.29 -1.16 11.53
N ILE A 167 3.20 -0.95 10.21
CA ILE A 167 2.79 -2.01 9.27
C ILE A 167 3.74 -3.19 9.32
N MET A 168 5.06 -2.96 9.25
CA MET A 168 6.06 -4.04 9.28
C MET A 168 5.97 -4.87 10.57
N LEU A 169 5.71 -4.22 11.71
CA LEU A 169 5.55 -4.91 12.99
C LEU A 169 4.23 -5.69 13.11
N GLU A 170 3.13 -5.15 12.57
CA GLU A 170 1.86 -5.89 12.52
C GLU A 170 1.94 -7.07 11.56
N HIS A 171 2.59 -6.89 10.42
CA HIS A 171 2.79 -7.92 9.41
C HIS A 171 3.61 -9.08 9.96
N ALA A 172 4.80 -8.81 10.51
CA ALA A 172 5.64 -9.85 11.12
C ALA A 172 4.87 -10.59 12.23
N GLN A 173 4.11 -9.88 13.08
CA GLN A 173 3.30 -10.52 14.11
C GLN A 173 2.16 -11.37 13.55
N MET A 174 1.54 -10.94 12.46
CA MET A 174 0.49 -11.68 11.77
C MET A 174 1.05 -13.00 11.22
N GLU A 175 2.24 -12.96 10.63
CA GLU A 175 2.91 -14.15 10.12
C GLU A 175 3.28 -15.11 11.25
N GLU A 176 3.98 -14.61 12.26
CA GLU A 176 4.42 -15.39 13.42
C GLU A 176 3.27 -16.07 14.18
N ARG A 177 2.08 -15.46 14.18
CA ARG A 177 0.92 -15.95 14.96
C ARG A 177 -0.10 -16.72 14.15
N VAL A 178 -0.13 -16.57 12.84
CA VAL A 178 -1.14 -17.20 11.97
C VAL A 178 -0.49 -17.99 10.85
N VAL A 179 0.32 -17.35 10.00
CA VAL A 179 0.88 -17.98 8.79
C VAL A 179 1.90 -19.06 9.15
N PHE A 180 2.92 -18.70 9.93
CA PHE A 180 4.00 -19.62 10.29
C PHE A 180 3.52 -20.80 11.12
N PRO A 181 2.61 -20.67 12.10
CA PRO A 181 2.08 -21.82 12.83
C PRO A 181 1.39 -22.85 11.93
N ILE A 182 0.70 -22.42 10.87
CA ILE A 182 0.05 -23.34 9.91
C ILE A 182 1.11 -24.13 9.14
N LEU A 183 2.15 -23.45 8.67
CA LEU A 183 3.27 -24.06 7.96
C LEU A 183 4.05 -25.01 8.88
N GLU A 184 4.35 -24.60 10.11
CA GLU A 184 5.05 -25.39 11.13
C GLU A 184 4.28 -26.65 11.56
N MET A 185 2.95 -26.62 11.48
CA MET A 185 2.11 -27.81 11.71
C MET A 185 2.25 -28.83 10.57
N ALA A 186 2.50 -28.37 9.34
CA ALA A 186 2.67 -29.23 8.17
C ALA A 186 4.11 -29.78 8.08
N ASP A 187 5.11 -28.94 8.34
CA ASP A 187 6.52 -29.33 8.40
C ASP A 187 7.27 -28.52 9.47
N ARG A 188 7.91 -29.22 10.41
CA ARG A 188 8.46 -28.59 11.61
C ARG A 188 9.83 -27.97 11.33
N GLY A 189 9.95 -26.68 11.61
CA GLY A 189 11.18 -25.89 11.56
C GLY A 189 11.38 -25.10 10.28
N ILE A 190 10.42 -25.16 9.33
CA ILE A 190 10.53 -24.48 8.04
C ILE A 190 10.47 -22.96 8.17
N CYS A 191 9.82 -22.42 9.22
CA CYS A 191 9.71 -20.97 9.44
C CYS A 191 10.82 -20.42 10.34
N ARG A 192 11.79 -21.24 10.76
CA ARG A 192 12.81 -20.82 11.74
C ARG A 192 13.65 -19.63 11.24
N ALA A 193 14.09 -19.68 9.99
CA ALA A 193 14.95 -18.63 9.41
C ALA A 193 14.22 -17.28 9.38
N ALA A 194 12.99 -17.25 8.85
CA ALA A 194 12.13 -16.06 8.81
C ALA A 194 11.87 -15.48 10.21
N ASN A 195 11.56 -16.31 11.21
CA ASN A 195 11.40 -15.86 12.60
C ASN A 195 12.69 -15.24 13.17
N GLU A 196 13.85 -15.84 12.89
CA GLU A 196 15.13 -15.31 13.34
C GLU A 196 15.49 -14.01 12.63
N GLU A 197 15.02 -13.78 11.41
CA GLU A 197 15.16 -12.53 10.65
C GLU A 197 14.35 -11.40 11.26
N HIS A 198 13.08 -11.63 11.54
CA HIS A 198 12.23 -10.67 12.26
C HIS A 198 12.90 -10.18 13.56
N ALA A 199 13.48 -11.11 14.33
CA ALA A 199 14.18 -10.79 15.56
C ALA A 199 15.46 -9.96 15.34
N ARG A 200 16.17 -10.17 14.22
CA ARG A 200 17.38 -9.41 13.85
C ARG A 200 17.06 -8.02 13.30
N ASP A 201 15.96 -7.86 12.59
CA ASP A 201 15.59 -6.59 11.96
C ASP A 201 14.95 -5.59 12.93
N LEU A 202 14.29 -6.07 13.99
CA LEU A 202 13.68 -5.22 15.00
C LEU A 202 14.66 -4.19 15.65
N PRO A 203 15.87 -4.58 16.08
CA PRO A 203 16.89 -3.62 16.54
C PRO A 203 17.30 -2.60 15.47
N ILE A 204 17.39 -3.00 14.20
CA ILE A 204 17.77 -2.11 13.08
C ILE A 204 16.68 -1.05 12.89
N MET A 205 15.43 -1.49 12.83
CA MET A 205 14.26 -0.62 12.70
C MET A 205 14.14 0.38 13.86
N ASN A 206 14.38 -0.06 15.09
CA ASN A 206 14.40 0.83 16.25
C ASN A 206 15.58 1.81 16.20
N GLY A 207 16.76 1.38 15.74
CA GLY A 207 17.90 2.25 15.54
C GLY A 207 17.60 3.39 14.57
N ILE A 208 16.99 3.09 13.43
CA ILE A 208 16.56 4.10 12.44
C ILE A 208 15.57 5.09 13.05
N LYS A 209 14.62 4.61 13.87
CA LYS A 209 13.66 5.48 14.58
C LYS A 209 14.36 6.50 15.47
N GLU A 210 15.37 6.06 16.23
CA GLU A 210 16.15 6.92 17.11
C GLU A 210 17.08 7.87 16.33
N ASP A 211 17.65 7.44 15.20
CA ASP A 211 18.42 8.31 14.31
C ASP A 211 17.56 9.46 13.78
N ILE A 212 16.33 9.17 13.34
CA ILE A 212 15.39 10.20 12.86
C ILE A 212 15.05 11.22 13.96
N LYS A 213 14.80 10.74 15.19
CA LYS A 213 14.54 11.63 16.34
C LYS A 213 15.75 12.52 16.64
N SER A 214 16.95 11.95 16.62
CA SER A 214 18.21 12.67 16.83
C SER A 214 18.40 13.76 15.77
N ILE A 215 18.18 13.44 14.49
CA ILE A 215 18.25 14.42 13.39
C ILE A 215 17.26 15.57 13.60
N GLY A 216 16.07 15.29 14.13
CA GLY A 216 15.02 16.28 14.38
C GLY A 216 15.40 17.40 15.36
N VAL A 217 16.42 17.19 16.21
CA VAL A 217 16.89 18.18 17.20
C VAL A 217 18.20 18.86 16.82
N LEU A 218 18.90 18.38 15.80
CA LEU A 218 20.18 18.95 15.34
C LEU A 218 19.98 20.26 14.56
N ASP A 219 21.02 21.10 14.59
CA ASP A 219 21.07 22.34 13.81
C ASP A 219 21.18 22.03 12.32
N THR A 220 20.16 22.41 11.56
CA THR A 220 20.08 22.14 10.12
C THR A 220 21.31 22.68 9.39
N GLY A 221 21.98 21.81 8.63
CA GLY A 221 23.13 22.17 7.80
C GLY A 221 24.48 22.19 8.53
N SER A 222 24.51 21.86 9.83
CA SER A 222 25.74 21.62 10.58
C SER A 222 26.50 20.38 10.07
N PRO A 223 27.79 20.20 10.41
CA PRO A 223 28.51 18.94 10.15
C PRO A 223 27.79 17.72 10.73
N ASP A 224 27.41 17.78 12.01
CA ASP A 224 26.74 16.68 12.72
C ASP A 224 25.39 16.31 12.08
N TYR A 225 24.62 17.31 11.63
CA TYR A 225 23.36 17.07 10.92
C TYR A 225 23.57 16.30 9.61
N ARG A 226 24.62 16.64 8.85
CA ARG A 226 24.94 15.97 7.59
C ARG A 226 25.45 14.55 7.83
N GLU A 227 26.28 14.36 8.84
CA GLU A 227 26.75 13.03 9.23
C GLU A 227 25.58 12.14 9.67
N ALA A 228 24.69 12.66 10.50
CA ALA A 228 23.50 11.93 10.94
C ALA A 228 22.59 11.53 9.77
N LEU A 229 22.38 12.42 8.78
CA LEU A 229 21.65 12.09 7.54
C LEU A 229 22.35 10.99 6.72
N CYS A 230 23.68 11.06 6.57
CA CYS A 230 24.45 10.01 5.88
C CYS A 230 24.28 8.64 6.57
N ASN A 231 24.35 8.61 7.91
CA ASN A 231 24.20 7.39 8.70
C ASN A 231 22.79 6.82 8.60
N LEU A 232 21.76 7.69 8.70
CA LEU A 232 20.37 7.31 8.50
C LEU A 232 20.14 6.72 7.10
N SER A 233 20.63 7.39 6.05
CA SER A 233 20.51 6.93 4.67
C SER A 233 21.18 5.56 4.47
N THR A 234 22.36 5.35 5.06
CA THR A 234 23.07 4.06 5.01
C THR A 234 22.27 2.95 5.69
N ARG A 235 21.69 3.21 6.86
CA ARG A 235 20.88 2.23 7.60
C ARG A 235 19.57 1.90 6.89
N LEU A 236 18.89 2.89 6.31
CA LEU A 236 17.69 2.66 5.50
C LEU A 236 17.98 1.78 4.29
N LYS A 237 19.11 1.98 3.61
CA LYS A 237 19.54 1.10 2.51
C LYS A 237 19.80 -0.32 2.96
N SER A 238 20.47 -0.49 4.11
CA SER A 238 20.71 -1.82 4.67
C SER A 238 19.40 -2.53 4.99
N LEU A 239 18.45 -1.83 5.63
CA LEU A 239 17.12 -2.37 5.91
C LEU A 239 16.38 -2.72 4.62
N LEU A 240 16.46 -1.87 3.58
CA LEU A 240 15.83 -2.14 2.29
C LEU A 240 16.34 -3.43 1.66
N GLU A 241 17.65 -3.65 1.63
CA GLU A 241 18.20 -4.87 1.04
C GLU A 241 17.84 -6.11 1.87
N HIS A 242 17.87 -6.03 3.21
CA HIS A 242 17.42 -7.13 4.07
C HIS A 242 15.95 -7.48 3.82
N CYS A 243 15.05 -6.47 3.79
CA CYS A 243 13.63 -6.73 3.54
C CYS A 243 13.39 -7.30 2.14
N LYS A 244 14.17 -6.89 1.13
CA LYS A 244 14.05 -7.47 -0.21
C LYS A 244 14.44 -8.94 -0.23
N GLU A 245 15.56 -9.29 0.42
CA GLU A 245 16.02 -10.67 0.53
C GLU A 245 14.99 -11.51 1.29
N HIS A 246 14.56 -11.05 2.46
CA HIS A 246 13.54 -11.71 3.28
C HIS A 246 12.22 -11.94 2.52
N PHE A 247 11.64 -10.89 1.92
CA PHE A 247 10.39 -11.04 1.14
C PHE A 247 10.59 -11.97 -0.06
N GLU A 248 11.74 -11.94 -0.73
CA GLU A 248 12.02 -12.80 -1.87
C GLU A 248 12.13 -14.28 -1.47
N GLU A 249 12.79 -14.57 -0.35
CA GLU A 249 12.88 -15.93 0.22
C GLU A 249 11.50 -16.43 0.62
N GLU A 250 10.69 -15.62 1.30
CA GLU A 250 9.34 -16.02 1.67
C GLU A 250 8.44 -16.26 0.46
N GLU A 251 8.42 -15.34 -0.50
CA GLU A 251 7.57 -15.44 -1.68
C GLU A 251 7.92 -16.62 -2.59
N LYS A 252 9.21 -17.00 -2.64
CA LYS A 252 9.67 -18.09 -3.52
C LYS A 252 9.72 -19.45 -2.84
N ASP A 253 10.11 -19.50 -1.58
CA ASP A 253 10.47 -20.75 -0.91
C ASP A 253 9.48 -21.12 0.19
N LEU A 254 8.93 -20.14 0.93
CA LEU A 254 8.07 -20.42 2.09
C LEU A 254 6.58 -20.39 1.76
N LEU A 255 6.07 -19.28 1.22
CA LEU A 255 4.65 -19.08 0.94
C LEU A 255 4.06 -20.13 -0.01
N PRO A 256 4.75 -20.59 -1.07
CA PRO A 256 4.21 -21.64 -1.94
C PRO A 256 3.90 -22.95 -1.21
N LEU A 257 4.54 -23.22 -0.07
CA LEU A 257 4.24 -24.40 0.75
C LEU A 257 2.83 -24.35 1.37
N MET A 258 2.21 -23.17 1.44
CA MET A 258 0.82 -23.03 1.90
C MET A 258 -0.16 -23.80 0.98
N GLU A 259 0.17 -23.98 -0.29
CA GLU A 259 -0.64 -24.81 -1.21
C GLU A 259 -0.66 -26.28 -0.77
N ALA A 260 0.47 -26.79 -0.25
CA ALA A 260 0.58 -28.17 0.23
C ALA A 260 -0.13 -28.42 1.57
N VAL A 261 -0.56 -27.37 2.27
CA VAL A 261 -1.37 -27.51 3.49
C VAL A 261 -2.82 -27.92 3.16
N GLU A 262 -3.25 -27.77 1.90
CA GLU A 262 -4.58 -28.18 1.40
C GLU A 262 -5.75 -27.65 2.25
N LEU A 263 -5.66 -26.39 2.69
CA LEU A 263 -6.73 -25.73 3.44
C LEU A 263 -8.03 -25.66 2.61
N SER A 264 -9.15 -26.08 3.21
CA SER A 264 -10.48 -25.88 2.63
C SER A 264 -10.77 -24.39 2.45
N LYS A 265 -11.75 -24.05 1.61
CA LYS A 265 -12.15 -22.65 1.40
C LYS A 265 -12.57 -21.96 2.70
N GLU A 266 -13.31 -22.68 3.56
CA GLU A 266 -13.72 -22.18 4.87
C GLU A 266 -12.53 -21.97 5.82
N GLN A 267 -11.52 -22.85 5.75
CA GLN A 267 -10.29 -22.67 6.51
C GLN A 267 -9.47 -21.48 6.00
N GLN A 268 -9.31 -21.32 4.69
CA GLN A 268 -8.63 -20.17 4.10
C GLN A 268 -9.31 -18.86 4.48
N LEU A 269 -10.66 -18.82 4.45
CA LEU A 269 -11.43 -17.66 4.88
C LEU A 269 -11.11 -17.28 6.33
N LYS A 270 -11.18 -18.27 7.23
CA LYS A 270 -10.93 -18.07 8.65
C LYS A 270 -9.50 -17.61 8.95
N VAL A 271 -8.52 -18.17 8.23
CA VAL A 271 -7.11 -17.78 8.35
C VAL A 271 -6.93 -16.33 7.91
N LEU A 272 -7.49 -15.96 6.76
CA LEU A 272 -7.39 -14.59 6.26
C LEU A 272 -8.11 -13.58 7.18
N GLU A 273 -9.27 -13.93 7.75
CA GLU A 273 -9.95 -13.13 8.78
C GLU A 273 -9.05 -12.91 10.01
N GLN A 274 -8.40 -13.96 10.52
CA GLN A 274 -7.48 -13.86 11.65
C GLN A 274 -6.28 -12.95 11.35
N CYS A 275 -5.76 -13.00 10.12
CA CYS A 275 -4.68 -12.12 9.70
C CYS A 275 -5.10 -10.65 9.73
N PHE A 276 -6.28 -10.32 9.17
CA PHE A 276 -6.81 -8.97 9.21
C PHE A 276 -7.12 -8.48 10.63
N ASP A 277 -7.64 -9.35 11.50
CA ASP A 277 -7.92 -8.96 12.88
C ASP A 277 -6.65 -8.70 13.72
N LEU A 278 -5.51 -9.30 13.36
CA LEU A 278 -4.21 -9.01 14.00
C LEU A 278 -3.58 -7.70 13.51
N MET A 279 -3.89 -7.27 12.29
CA MET A 279 -3.33 -6.05 11.68
C MET A 279 -4.27 -4.84 11.86
N HIS A 280 -4.72 -4.61 13.09
CA HIS A 280 -5.74 -3.60 13.40
C HIS A 280 -5.35 -2.18 12.97
N GLY A 281 -4.09 -1.77 13.15
CA GLY A 281 -3.57 -0.48 12.71
C GLY A 281 -3.62 -0.36 11.18
N THR A 282 -3.10 -1.36 10.49
CA THR A 282 -3.13 -1.52 9.02
C THR A 282 -4.54 -1.45 8.46
N ASP A 283 -5.50 -2.09 9.11
CA ASP A 283 -6.89 -2.13 8.68
C ASP A 283 -7.75 -0.97 9.19
N SER A 284 -7.14 0.01 9.86
CA SER A 284 -7.81 1.22 10.34
C SER A 284 -7.14 2.47 9.79
N HIS A 285 -6.32 3.11 10.60
CA HIS A 285 -5.70 4.41 10.32
C HIS A 285 -4.51 4.34 9.36
N LEU A 286 -3.94 3.15 9.13
CA LEU A 286 -2.85 2.93 8.18
C LEU A 286 -3.34 2.34 6.85
N PHE A 287 -4.64 2.14 6.67
CA PHE A 287 -5.17 1.50 5.47
C PHE A 287 -4.83 2.29 4.21
N ASN A 288 -5.03 3.60 4.24
CA ASN A 288 -4.63 4.49 3.15
C ASN A 288 -3.11 4.45 2.89
N PHE A 289 -2.30 4.30 3.94
CA PHE A 289 -0.85 4.19 3.81
C PHE A 289 -0.48 2.86 3.14
N LEU A 290 -1.07 1.74 3.54
CA LEU A 290 -0.85 0.45 2.87
C LEU A 290 -1.22 0.53 1.38
N ILE A 291 -2.42 1.04 1.06
CA ILE A 291 -2.91 1.13 -0.31
C ILE A 291 -2.05 2.07 -1.17
N GLU A 292 -1.47 3.14 -0.59
CA GLU A 292 -0.50 4.02 -1.27
C GLU A 292 0.73 3.24 -1.77
N GLY A 293 1.11 2.12 -1.16
CA GLY A 293 2.25 1.33 -1.62
C GLY A 293 1.96 0.40 -2.80
N LEU A 294 0.72 0.34 -3.28
CA LEU A 294 0.26 -0.62 -4.29
C LEU A 294 0.01 0.02 -5.65
N LEU A 295 0.24 -0.76 -6.71
CA LEU A 295 -0.27 -0.45 -8.04
C LEU A 295 -1.82 -0.50 -8.04
N PRO A 296 -2.50 0.21 -8.94
CA PRO A 296 -3.96 0.27 -8.94
C PRO A 296 -4.65 -1.10 -8.95
N TRP A 297 -4.19 -2.03 -9.79
CA TRP A 297 -4.72 -3.39 -9.84
C TRP A 297 -4.40 -4.20 -8.56
N GLU A 298 -3.22 -4.02 -7.97
CA GLU A 298 -2.83 -4.66 -6.70
C GLU A 298 -3.73 -4.19 -5.55
N ALA A 299 -4.01 -2.89 -5.51
CA ALA A 299 -4.97 -2.32 -4.58
C ALA A 299 -6.36 -2.95 -4.78
N MET A 300 -6.84 -3.08 -6.03
CA MET A 300 -8.10 -3.76 -6.31
C MET A 300 -8.12 -5.21 -5.79
N HIS A 301 -7.03 -5.96 -5.96
CA HIS A 301 -6.92 -7.32 -5.41
C HIS A 301 -6.92 -7.34 -3.87
N TYR A 302 -6.25 -6.39 -3.21
CA TYR A 302 -6.28 -6.31 -1.75
C TYR A 302 -7.70 -6.03 -1.23
N LEU A 303 -8.44 -5.17 -1.93
CA LEU A 303 -9.83 -4.86 -1.60
C LEU A 303 -10.76 -6.06 -1.84
N ASP A 304 -10.48 -6.88 -2.86
CA ASP A 304 -11.21 -8.13 -3.07
C ASP A 304 -11.00 -9.12 -1.90
N LEU A 305 -9.80 -9.19 -1.33
CA LEU A 305 -9.53 -10.00 -0.13
C LEU A 305 -10.31 -9.48 1.08
N ILE A 306 -10.35 -8.17 1.28
CA ILE A 306 -11.15 -7.54 2.35
C ILE A 306 -12.64 -7.86 2.19
N LEU A 307 -13.18 -7.71 0.98
CA LEU A 307 -14.58 -8.03 0.69
C LEU A 307 -14.89 -9.52 0.81
N THR A 308 -13.89 -10.39 0.73
CA THR A 308 -14.05 -11.82 0.92
C THR A 308 -14.19 -12.18 2.41
N CYS A 309 -13.46 -11.49 3.30
CA CYS A 309 -13.34 -11.86 4.71
C CYS A 309 -14.14 -11.00 5.70
N LYS A 310 -14.43 -9.74 5.38
CA LYS A 310 -15.07 -8.85 6.34
C LYS A 310 -16.58 -8.85 6.16
N ASP A 311 -17.27 -8.67 7.29
CA ASP A 311 -18.67 -8.27 7.29
C ASP A 311 -18.86 -7.08 6.33
N GLU A 312 -19.93 -7.10 5.55
CA GLU A 312 -20.21 -6.10 4.53
C GLU A 312 -20.18 -4.67 5.09
N GLU A 313 -20.64 -4.46 6.33
CA GLU A 313 -20.59 -3.16 7.00
C GLU A 313 -19.16 -2.74 7.35
N LYS A 314 -18.33 -3.67 7.84
CA LYS A 314 -16.92 -3.42 8.19
C LYS A 314 -16.10 -3.13 6.93
N ALA A 315 -16.34 -3.89 5.85
CA ALA A 315 -15.72 -3.67 4.55
C ALA A 315 -16.14 -2.32 3.95
N ALA A 316 -17.44 -1.99 3.98
CA ALA A 316 -17.93 -0.70 3.51
C ALA A 316 -17.31 0.47 4.27
N SER A 317 -17.23 0.37 5.60
CA SER A 317 -16.60 1.39 6.46
C SER A 317 -15.14 1.64 6.09
N MET A 318 -14.35 0.58 5.91
CA MET A 318 -12.95 0.69 5.47
C MET A 318 -12.82 1.28 4.07
N LEU A 319 -13.68 0.91 3.13
CA LEU A 319 -13.64 1.43 1.77
C LEU A 319 -14.04 2.92 1.72
N CYS A 320 -15.03 3.32 2.52
CA CYS A 320 -15.48 4.70 2.60
C CYS A 320 -14.40 5.63 3.16
N SER A 321 -13.59 5.17 4.12
CA SER A 321 -12.49 5.98 4.70
C SER A 321 -11.37 6.31 3.71
N ILE A 322 -11.29 5.62 2.57
CA ILE A 322 -10.34 5.95 1.49
C ILE A 322 -10.87 7.07 0.58
N ILE A 323 -12.19 7.20 0.47
CA ILE A 323 -12.83 8.06 -0.53
C ILE A 323 -13.16 9.45 0.05
N GLU A 324 -13.24 9.56 1.38
CA GLU A 324 -13.50 10.80 2.13
C GLU A 324 -12.21 11.53 2.53
#